data_AF-A0A379AQS6-F1
#
_entry.id   AF-A0A379AQS6-F1
#
_cell.length_a   1.000
_cell.length_b   1.000
_cell.length_c   1.000
_cell.angle_alpha   90.00
_cell.angle_beta   90.00
_cell.angle_gamma   90.00
#
_symmetry.space_group_name_H-M   'P 1'
#
loop_
_entity.id
_entity.type
_entity.pdbx_description
1 polymer ?
#
loop_
_entity_poly.entity_id
_entity_poly.type
_entity_poly.pdbx_seq_one_letter_code
_entity_poly.pdbx_strand_id
1 'polypeptide(L)'
;MSKAKTLSEAAERFGLSKTDEVQALIDAIVDVGHSPEVYHRHDDFLGLDGDISQELKEMSIAQADETNNDETNNDECSRILDEANTVYTLSEKELSDDEREDYEQEQDDIESFVENINK
;
A
#
# COMPACT_ATOMS: atom_id res chain seq x y z
N MET A 1 11.17 12.18 0.11
CA MET A 1 10.04 12.55 1.00
C MET A 1 10.35 12.09 2.42
N SER A 2 9.86 12.78 3.46
CA SER A 2 9.91 12.24 4.83
C SER A 2 8.90 11.09 4.97
N LYS A 3 9.13 10.14 5.89
CA LYS A 3 8.12 9.12 6.22
C LYS A 3 6.94 9.74 6.98
N ALA A 4 5.73 9.27 6.72
CA ALA A 4 4.56 9.54 7.54
C ALA A 4 4.72 8.84 8.89
N LYS A 5 4.34 9.53 9.97
CA LYS A 5 4.45 9.05 11.34
C LYS A 5 3.09 8.78 11.99
N THR A 6 2.02 9.24 11.37
CA THR A 6 0.64 9.05 11.80
C THR A 6 -0.22 8.66 10.62
N LEU A 7 -1.35 7.99 10.87
CA LEU A 7 -2.27 7.60 9.82
C LEU A 7 -2.84 8.83 9.12
N SER A 8 -3.03 9.94 9.84
CA SER A 8 -3.41 11.22 9.24
C SER A 8 -2.37 11.73 8.23
N GLU A 9 -1.08 11.68 8.56
CA GLU A 9 0.00 12.08 7.63
C GLU A 9 0.12 11.14 6.42
N ALA A 10 -0.20 9.85 6.60
CA ALA A 10 -0.28 8.90 5.50
C ALA A 10 -1.49 9.22 4.61
N ALA A 11 -2.68 9.39 5.20
CA ALA A 11 -3.93 9.71 4.51
C ALA A 11 -3.81 10.91 3.56
N GLU A 12 -3.18 11.99 4.01
CA GLU A 12 -2.96 13.18 3.18
C GLU A 12 -2.20 12.89 1.89
N ARG A 13 -1.26 11.92 1.91
CA ARG A 13 -0.48 11.52 0.71
C ARG A 13 -1.32 10.77 -0.31
N PHE A 14 -2.31 10.02 0.17
CA PHE A 14 -3.27 9.30 -0.65
C PHE A 14 -4.50 10.15 -0.99
N GLY A 15 -4.49 11.45 -0.68
CA GLY A 15 -5.59 12.37 -0.99
C GLY A 15 -6.82 12.20 -0.10
N LEU A 16 -6.66 11.55 1.05
CA LEU A 16 -7.71 11.31 2.03
C LEU A 16 -7.65 12.35 3.15
N SER A 17 -8.73 12.42 3.92
CA SER A 17 -8.88 13.28 5.09
C SER A 17 -8.85 12.46 6.37
N LYS A 18 -8.47 13.07 7.49
CA LYS A 18 -8.49 12.43 8.81
C LYS A 18 -9.89 11.99 9.30
N THR A 19 -10.95 12.44 8.63
CA THR A 19 -12.34 12.04 8.93
C THR A 19 -12.78 10.80 8.16
N ASP A 20 -12.01 10.39 7.15
CA ASP A 20 -12.26 9.12 6.44
C ASP A 20 -11.90 7.94 7.34
N GLU A 21 -12.45 6.78 6.99
CA GLU A 21 -12.22 5.52 7.70
C GLU A 21 -10.83 4.96 7.39
N VAL A 22 -10.25 4.20 8.33
CA VAL A 22 -8.96 3.51 8.12
C VAL A 22 -9.05 2.55 6.93
N GLN A 23 -10.21 1.92 6.70
CA GLN A 23 -10.43 1.09 5.51
C GLN A 23 -10.13 1.85 4.21
N ALA A 24 -10.58 3.11 4.10
CA ALA A 24 -10.33 3.90 2.89
C ALA A 24 -8.84 4.15 2.65
N LEU A 25 -8.05 4.28 3.72
CA LEU A 25 -6.59 4.37 3.62
C LEU A 25 -5.97 3.04 3.18
N ILE A 26 -6.42 1.91 3.72
CA ILE A 26 -5.96 0.58 3.31
C ILE A 26 -6.26 0.36 1.81
N ASP A 27 -7.48 0.64 1.38
CA ASP A 27 -7.90 0.52 -0.02
C ASP A 27 -7.01 1.38 -0.93
N ALA A 28 -6.73 2.63 -0.54
CA ALA A 28 -5.87 3.52 -1.32
C ALA A 28 -4.40 3.03 -1.39
N ILE A 29 -3.88 2.46 -0.31
CA ILE A 29 -2.54 1.83 -0.30
C ILE A 29 -2.51 0.65 -1.26
N VAL A 30 -3.52 -0.21 -1.21
CA VAL A 30 -3.63 -1.39 -2.08
C VAL A 30 -3.78 -0.97 -3.54
N ASP A 31 -4.59 0.03 -3.85
CA ASP A 31 -4.79 0.54 -5.21
C ASP A 31 -3.49 1.11 -5.80
N VAL A 32 -2.74 1.90 -5.03
CA VAL A 32 -1.43 2.40 -5.48
C VAL A 32 -0.41 1.27 -5.57
N GLY A 33 -0.45 0.31 -4.65
CA GLY A 33 0.41 -0.88 -4.66
C GLY A 33 0.24 -1.71 -5.93
N HIS A 34 -0.99 -1.80 -6.45
CA HIS A 34 -1.29 -2.50 -7.71
C HIS A 34 -0.78 -1.79 -8.97
N SER A 35 -0.23 -0.58 -8.87
CA SER A 35 0.49 0.00 -10.00
C SER A 35 1.65 -0.91 -10.38
N PRO A 36 1.85 -1.22 -11.68
CA PRO A 36 2.84 -2.22 -12.09
C PRO A 36 4.25 -1.92 -11.57
N GLU A 37 4.63 -0.64 -11.50
CA GLU A 37 5.94 -0.18 -11.04
C GLU A 37 6.17 -0.39 -9.54
N VAL A 38 5.10 -0.38 -8.74
CA VAL A 38 5.16 -0.68 -7.30
C VAL A 38 5.10 -2.19 -7.11
N TYR A 39 4.14 -2.85 -7.75
CA TYR A 39 3.91 -4.29 -7.61
C TYR A 39 5.15 -5.12 -7.95
N HIS A 40 5.87 -4.75 -9.01
CA HIS A 40 7.12 -5.41 -9.39
C HIS A 40 8.20 -5.37 -8.28
N ARG A 41 8.16 -4.38 -7.39
CA ARG A 41 9.15 -4.18 -6.33
C ARG A 41 8.68 -4.60 -4.95
N HIS A 42 7.37 -4.62 -4.71
CA HIS A 42 6.79 -4.76 -3.38
C HIS A 42 5.35 -5.27 -3.47
N ASP A 43 5.09 -6.48 -2.98
CA ASP A 43 3.77 -7.13 -2.98
C ASP A 43 3.20 -7.38 -1.58
N ASP A 44 3.94 -7.07 -0.50
CA ASP A 44 3.48 -7.26 0.89
C ASP A 44 2.18 -6.51 1.22
N PHE A 45 1.83 -5.47 0.46
CA PHE A 45 0.57 -4.73 0.61
C PHE A 45 -0.67 -5.60 0.36
N LEU A 46 -0.55 -6.71 -0.37
CA LEU A 46 -1.66 -7.64 -0.64
C LEU A 46 -2.24 -8.28 0.64
N GLY A 47 -1.40 -8.44 1.67
CA GLY A 47 -1.82 -8.97 2.97
C GLY A 47 -2.46 -7.94 3.89
N LEU A 48 -2.30 -6.64 3.58
CA LEU A 48 -2.62 -5.56 4.52
C LEU A 48 -4.08 -5.58 4.97
N ASP A 49 -5.03 -5.78 4.06
CA ASP A 49 -6.44 -5.83 4.44
C ASP A 49 -6.75 -7.01 5.39
N GLY A 50 -6.13 -8.17 5.16
CA GLY A 50 -6.35 -9.36 6.01
C GLY A 50 -5.70 -9.26 7.39
N ASP A 51 -4.65 -8.44 7.52
CA ASP A 51 -3.86 -8.30 8.75
C ASP A 51 -4.46 -7.31 9.76
N ILE A 52 -5.43 -6.49 9.34
CA ILE A 52 -6.01 -5.42 10.16
C ILE A 52 -7.41 -5.79 10.67
N SER A 53 -7.64 -5.56 11.96
CA SER A 53 -8.91 -5.79 12.62
C SER A 53 -10.06 -4.98 12.02
N GLN A 54 -11.25 -5.58 11.98
CA GLN A 54 -12.47 -4.90 11.54
C GLN A 54 -12.78 -3.66 12.40
N GLU A 55 -12.47 -3.73 13.71
CA GLU A 55 -12.67 -2.61 14.63
C GLU A 55 -11.83 -1.39 14.22
N LEU A 56 -10.54 -1.58 13.93
CA LEU A 56 -9.68 -0.49 13.49
C LEU A 56 -10.11 0.06 12.11
N LYS A 57 -10.48 -0.82 11.18
CA LYS A 57 -10.94 -0.44 9.83
C LYS A 57 -12.12 0.52 9.83
N GLU A 58 -13.07 0.31 10.75
CA GLU A 58 -14.28 1.13 10.92
C GLU A 58 -14.04 2.45 11.69
N MET A 59 -12.86 2.62 12.32
CA MET A 59 -12.51 3.89 12.95
C MET A 59 -12.20 4.95 11.90
N SER A 60 -12.52 6.21 12.23
CA SER A 60 -11.91 7.31 11.49
C SER A 60 -10.40 7.36 11.75
N ILE A 61 -9.65 7.82 10.76
CA ILE A 61 -8.20 7.95 10.82
C ILE A 61 -7.74 8.78 12.03
N ALA A 62 -8.45 9.87 12.36
CA ALA A 62 -8.18 10.67 13.56
C ALA A 62 -8.36 9.88 14.86
N GLN A 63 -9.43 9.06 14.96
CA GLN A 63 -9.68 8.22 16.14
C GLN A 63 -8.63 7.13 16.28
N ALA A 64 -8.21 6.52 15.16
CA ALA A 64 -7.14 5.53 15.16
C ALA A 64 -5.82 6.14 15.67
N ASP A 65 -5.44 7.33 15.20
CA ASP A 65 -4.26 8.05 15.70
C ASP A 65 -4.32 8.36 17.21
N GLU A 66 -5.51 8.69 17.75
CA GLU A 66 -5.72 8.97 19.18
C GLU A 66 -5.66 7.70 20.05
N THR A 67 -6.18 6.58 19.51
CA THR A 67 -6.26 5.29 20.22
C THR A 67 -5.01 4.42 20.06
N ASN A 68 -4.04 4.86 19.25
CA ASN A 68 -2.74 4.22 18.97
C ASN A 68 -1.80 4.05 20.19
N ASN A 69 -2.30 4.30 21.41
CA ASN A 69 -1.61 3.98 22.67
C ASN A 69 -1.96 2.57 23.20
N ASP A 70 -2.97 1.91 22.63
CA ASP A 70 -3.24 0.49 22.84
C ASP A 70 -2.22 -0.36 22.06
N GLU A 71 -1.64 -1.38 22.69
CA GLU A 71 -0.57 -2.21 22.09
C GLU A 71 -1.02 -2.91 20.79
N THR A 72 -2.28 -3.37 20.72
CA THR A 72 -2.80 -4.04 19.52
C THR A 72 -3.00 -3.05 18.37
N ASN A 73 -3.64 -1.92 18.66
CA ASN A 73 -3.82 -0.86 17.66
C ASN A 73 -2.46 -0.29 17.23
N ASN A 74 -1.45 -0.32 18.10
CA ASN A 74 -0.11 0.14 17.78
C ASN A 74 0.58 -0.71 16.72
N ASP A 75 0.49 -2.03 16.83
CA ASP A 75 1.07 -2.94 15.83
C ASP A 75 0.33 -2.81 14.49
N GLU A 76 -1.00 -2.76 14.50
CA GLU A 76 -1.82 -2.61 13.30
C GLU A 76 -1.60 -1.24 12.61
N CYS A 77 -1.59 -0.14 13.38
CA CYS A 77 -1.28 1.19 12.84
C CYS A 77 0.16 1.25 12.30
N SER A 78 1.11 0.61 12.96
CA SER A 78 2.51 0.53 12.48
C SER A 78 2.59 -0.23 11.15
N ARG A 79 1.86 -1.35 11.02
CA ARG A 79 1.77 -2.11 9.76
C ARG A 79 1.23 -1.24 8.62
N ILE A 80 0.13 -0.52 8.84
CA ILE A 80 -0.44 0.40 7.85
C ILE A 80 0.56 1.48 7.47
N LEU A 81 1.27 2.07 8.44
CA LEU A 81 2.27 3.10 8.19
C LEU A 81 3.47 2.60 7.39
N ASP A 82 3.95 1.39 7.67
CA ASP A 82 5.08 0.81 6.96
C ASP A 82 4.74 0.55 5.50
N GLU A 83 3.55 0.01 5.23
CA GLU A 83 3.04 -0.19 3.86
C GLU A 83 2.81 1.14 3.14
N ALA A 84 2.09 2.08 3.78
CA ALA A 84 1.83 3.40 3.22
C ALA A 84 3.12 4.12 2.82
N ASN A 85 4.14 4.07 3.68
CA ASN A 85 5.44 4.69 3.41
C ASN A 85 6.20 4.00 2.27
N THR A 86 6.15 2.67 2.21
CA THR A 86 6.85 1.89 1.18
C THR A 86 6.20 2.08 -0.17
N VAL A 87 4.89 1.81 -0.27
CA VAL A 87 4.09 1.97 -1.50
C VAL A 87 4.21 3.38 -2.05
N TYR A 88 3.99 4.41 -1.23
CA TYR A 88 4.07 5.80 -1.69
C TYR A 88 5.49 6.20 -2.15
N THR A 89 6.53 5.65 -1.50
CA THR A 89 7.91 5.93 -1.93
C THR A 89 8.21 5.29 -3.28
N LEU A 90 7.72 4.08 -3.51
CA LEU A 90 7.93 3.36 -4.77
C LEU A 90 7.11 3.97 -5.91
N SER A 91 5.89 4.44 -5.64
CA SER A 91 5.03 5.07 -6.66
C SER A 91 5.63 6.39 -7.18
N GLU A 92 6.36 7.11 -6.34
CA GLU A 92 7.05 8.35 -6.71
C GLU A 92 8.41 8.11 -7.37
N LYS A 93 8.89 6.86 -7.41
CA LYS A 93 10.22 6.50 -7.91
C LYS A 93 10.12 5.87 -9.30
N GLU A 94 10.68 6.56 -10.29
CA GLU A 94 10.87 5.98 -11.62
C GLU A 94 11.70 4.68 -11.55
N LEU A 95 11.35 3.72 -12.40
CA LEU A 95 12.14 2.52 -12.65
C LEU A 95 13.54 2.91 -13.14
N SER A 96 14.58 2.32 -12.54
CA SER A 96 15.91 2.33 -13.15
C SER A 96 15.89 1.56 -14.47
N ASP A 97 16.92 1.75 -15.31
CA ASP A 97 17.02 1.02 -16.57
C ASP A 97 17.01 -0.51 -16.35
N ASP A 98 17.73 -0.99 -15.34
CA ASP A 98 17.74 -2.41 -14.95
C ASP A 98 16.36 -2.89 -14.47
N GLU A 99 15.69 -2.13 -13.58
CA GLU A 99 14.35 -2.49 -13.08
C GLU A 99 13.31 -2.49 -14.22
N ARG A 100 13.49 -1.62 -15.22
CA ARG A 100 12.62 -1.56 -16.40
C ARG A 100 12.83 -2.76 -17.31
N GLU A 101 14.08 -3.17 -17.56
CA GLU A 101 14.38 -4.35 -18.37
C GLU A 101 13.81 -5.63 -17.73
N ASP A 102 13.98 -5.78 -16.41
CA ASP A 102 13.41 -6.90 -15.65
C ASP A 102 11.88 -6.91 -15.73
N TYR A 103 11.24 -5.76 -15.56
CA TYR A 103 9.78 -5.61 -15.68
C TYR A 103 9.27 -5.91 -17.10
N GLU A 104 9.93 -5.41 -18.14
CA GLU A 104 9.57 -5.67 -19.54
C GLU A 104 9.65 -7.17 -19.88
N GLN A 105 10.70 -7.86 -19.41
CA GLN A 105 10.84 -9.30 -19.58
C GLN A 105 9.74 -10.09 -18.86
N GLU A 106 9.36 -9.66 -17.65
CA GLU A 106 8.27 -10.28 -16.89
C GLU A 106 6.93 -10.16 -17.64
N GLN A 107 6.64 -9.01 -18.24
CA GLN A 107 5.43 -8.81 -19.05
C GLN A 107 5.41 -9.69 -20.31
N ASP A 108 6.54 -9.76 -21.03
CA ASP A 108 6.69 -10.61 -22.22
C ASP A 108 6.46 -12.10 -21.89
N ASP A 109 6.99 -12.56 -20.75
CA ASP A 109 6.83 -13.94 -20.29
C ASP A 109 5.36 -14.27 -19.96
N ILE A 110 4.66 -13.34 -19.31
CA ILE A 110 3.23 -13.47 -18.98
C ILE A 110 2.39 -13.50 -20.27
N GLU A 111 2.63 -12.59 -21.21
CA GLU A 111 1.89 -12.52 -22.47
C GLU A 111 2.05 -13.81 -23.29
N SER A 112 3.30 -14.30 -23.41
CA SER A 112 3.61 -15.58 -24.06
C SER A 112 2.88 -16.76 -23.41
N PHE A 113 2.78 -16.80 -22.08
CA PHE A 113 2.03 -17.84 -21.37
C PHE A 113 0.53 -17.77 -21.67
N VAL A 114 -0.07 -16.58 -21.63
CA VAL A 114 -1.49 -16.36 -21.93
C VAL A 114 -1.82 -16.75 -23.38
N GLU A 115 -0.97 -16.43 -24.35
CA GLU A 115 -1.17 -16.85 -25.74
C GLU A 115 -1.15 -18.37 -25.92
N ASN A 116 -0.35 -19.08 -25.13
CA ASN A 116 -0.22 -20.53 -25.23
C ASN A 116 -1.37 -21.30 -24.57
N ILE A 117 -2.05 -20.72 -23.57
CA ILE A 117 -3.25 -21.33 -22.97
C ILE A 117 -4.49 -21.14 -23.87
N ASN A 118 -4.53 -20.07 -24.67
CA ASN A 118 -5.67 -19.75 -25.53
C ASN A 118 -5.62 -20.39 -26.93
N LYS A 119 -4.64 -21.28 -27.19
CA LYS A 119 -4.49 -22.06 -28.43
C LYS A 119 -5.01 -23.49 -28.26
#